data_AF-A0A6G0AE92-F1
#
_entry.id   AF-A0A6G0AE92-F1
#
_cell.length_a   1.000
_cell.length_b   1.000
_cell.length_c   1.000
_cell.angle_alpha   90.00
_cell.angle_beta   90.00
_cell.angle_gamma   90.00
#
_symmetry.space_group_name_H-M   'P 1'
#
loop_
_entity.id
_entity.type
_entity.pdbx_description
1 polymer ?
#
loop_
_entity_poly.entity_id
_entity_poly.type
_entity_poly.pdbx_seq_one_letter_code
_entity_poly.pdbx_strand_id
1 'polypeptide(L)'
;PFLGSGTTTLAAKNLDRNSVGYEINSEFVPLIKEKLSINHKDIFDENAYDFITQKKQKINFVKELENLPYKYIDPHNFNKKVDPKKFQFGSKLDKNGSKREEYFSIKEVLSPELVKLDNDLTIRLIGVKEKTEINGKAKEYLISKTKGQKVFLKFDEQKYDEKNQLLCYLYLQNKTFINAHLIKEKLVTVDTSINFKYKTKFLHLVTNQNG
;
A
#
# COMPACT_ATOMS: atom_id res chain seq x y z
N PRO A 1 -22.22 6.71 19.15
CA PRO A 1 -20.76 6.47 19.22
C PRO A 1 -20.43 5.00 18.95
N PHE A 2 -19.33 4.77 18.24
CA PHE A 2 -18.82 3.42 17.96
C PHE A 2 -18.36 2.76 19.26
N LEU A 3 -18.78 1.52 19.52
CA LEU A 3 -18.41 0.79 20.75
C LEU A 3 -16.95 0.32 20.70
N GLY A 4 -16.41 0.02 19.53
CA GLY A 4 -15.09 -0.58 19.38
C GLY A 4 -14.97 -1.85 20.22
N SER A 5 -13.97 -1.90 21.10
CA SER A 5 -13.81 -3.03 22.03
C SER A 5 -14.73 -3.01 23.24
N GLY A 6 -15.63 -2.01 23.40
CA GLY A 6 -16.58 -1.95 24.51
C GLY A 6 -16.03 -1.42 25.83
N THR A 7 -14.88 -0.71 25.84
CA THR A 7 -14.27 -0.14 27.05
C THR A 7 -15.18 0.85 27.76
N THR A 8 -15.85 1.73 27.02
CA THR A 8 -16.78 2.72 27.60
C THR A 8 -17.98 2.05 28.25
N THR A 9 -18.50 0.98 27.65
CA THR A 9 -19.60 0.21 28.23
C THR A 9 -19.17 -0.54 29.50
N LEU A 10 -17.96 -1.07 29.53
CA LEU A 10 -17.40 -1.68 30.75
C LEU A 10 -17.21 -0.64 31.86
N ALA A 11 -16.70 0.55 31.54
CA ALA A 11 -16.57 1.63 32.50
C ALA A 11 -17.93 2.07 33.06
N ALA A 12 -18.96 2.12 32.21
CA ALA A 12 -20.33 2.42 32.65
C ALA A 12 -20.88 1.32 33.57
N LYS A 13 -20.66 0.03 33.25
CA LYS A 13 -21.01 -1.11 34.11
C LYS A 13 -20.38 -0.96 35.50
N ASN A 14 -19.09 -0.66 35.57
CA ASN A 14 -18.36 -0.53 36.85
C ASN A 14 -18.76 0.71 37.67
N LEU A 15 -19.48 1.65 37.08
CA LEU A 15 -19.94 2.89 37.72
C LEU A 15 -21.45 2.91 37.93
N ASP A 16 -22.14 1.78 37.76
CA ASP A 16 -23.59 1.64 37.84
C ASP A 16 -24.34 2.65 36.96
N ARG A 17 -23.87 2.80 35.71
CA ARG A 17 -24.42 3.71 34.70
C ARG A 17 -24.90 2.99 33.46
N ASN A 18 -25.90 3.59 32.81
CA ASN A 18 -26.38 3.15 31.50
C ASN A 18 -25.42 3.60 30.39
N SER A 19 -25.23 2.75 29.39
CA SER A 19 -24.44 3.03 28.18
C SER A 19 -25.15 2.51 26.95
N VAL A 20 -25.07 3.26 25.85
CA VAL A 20 -25.58 2.88 24.54
C VAL A 20 -24.56 3.22 23.46
N GLY A 21 -24.39 2.32 22.50
CA GLY A 21 -23.52 2.54 21.35
C GLY A 21 -23.89 1.60 20.21
N TYR A 22 -23.31 1.86 19.04
CA TYR A 22 -23.47 1.01 17.88
C TYR A 22 -22.09 0.51 17.44
N GLU A 23 -22.03 -0.63 16.78
CA GLU A 23 -20.79 -1.13 16.20
C GLU A 23 -21.08 -1.64 14.79
N ILE A 24 -20.33 -1.13 13.82
CA ILE A 24 -20.49 -1.52 12.41
C ILE A 24 -19.71 -2.79 12.12
N ASN A 25 -18.56 -2.99 12.77
CA ASN A 25 -17.78 -4.20 12.61
C ASN A 25 -18.28 -5.29 13.58
N SER A 26 -19.07 -6.22 13.03
CA SER A 26 -19.62 -7.37 13.77
C SER A 26 -18.58 -8.24 14.47
N GLU A 27 -17.32 -8.21 14.04
CA GLU A 27 -16.22 -8.97 14.66
C GLU A 27 -15.88 -8.50 16.08
N PHE A 28 -16.28 -7.29 16.46
CA PHE A 28 -16.13 -6.79 17.83
C PHE A 28 -17.21 -7.30 18.78
N VAL A 29 -18.33 -7.84 18.28
CA VAL A 29 -19.44 -8.29 19.13
C VAL A 29 -19.01 -9.38 20.13
N PRO A 30 -18.27 -10.44 19.74
CA PRO A 30 -17.77 -11.42 20.70
C PRO A 30 -16.85 -10.79 21.76
N LEU A 31 -15.95 -9.89 21.35
CA LEU A 31 -15.02 -9.19 22.24
C LEU A 31 -15.77 -8.31 23.26
N ILE A 32 -16.80 -7.60 22.82
CA ILE A 32 -17.64 -6.77 23.69
C ILE A 32 -18.36 -7.67 24.72
N LYS A 33 -18.93 -8.80 24.28
CA LYS A 33 -19.63 -9.75 25.16
C LYS A 33 -18.72 -10.37 26.20
N GLU A 34 -17.51 -10.78 25.78
CA GLU A 34 -16.48 -11.30 26.67
C GLU A 34 -16.06 -10.26 27.70
N LYS A 35 -15.79 -9.02 27.26
CA LYS A 35 -15.35 -7.93 28.14
C LYS A 35 -16.40 -7.50 29.16
N LEU A 36 -17.68 -7.61 28.82
CA LEU A 36 -18.79 -7.36 29.74
C LEU A 36 -19.13 -8.57 30.62
N SER A 37 -18.39 -9.68 30.47
CA SER A 37 -18.59 -10.96 31.17
C SER A 37 -20.01 -11.52 31.02
N ILE A 38 -20.69 -11.27 29.90
CA ILE A 38 -22.10 -11.64 29.70
C ILE A 38 -22.31 -13.17 29.78
N ASN A 39 -21.30 -13.93 29.36
CA ASN A 39 -21.34 -15.40 29.38
C ASN A 39 -21.00 -16.00 30.75
N HIS A 40 -20.41 -15.20 31.65
CA HIS A 40 -20.06 -15.58 33.02
C HIS A 40 -20.92 -14.73 33.95
N LYS A 41 -22.21 -15.07 34.05
CA LYS A 41 -23.11 -14.43 35.02
C LYS A 41 -22.59 -14.73 36.42
N ASP A 42 -21.90 -13.77 37.01
CA ASP A 42 -21.74 -13.74 38.46
C ASP A 42 -23.13 -13.72 39.07
N ILE A 43 -23.30 -14.48 40.15
CA ILE A 43 -24.59 -14.62 40.87
C ILE A 43 -25.14 -13.25 41.35
N PHE A 44 -24.28 -12.22 41.36
CA PHE A 44 -24.55 -10.86 41.79
C PHE A 44 -24.63 -9.82 40.64
N ASP A 45 -24.55 -10.22 39.37
CA ASP A 45 -24.62 -9.29 38.23
C ASP A 45 -26.10 -9.08 37.81
N GLU A 46 -26.70 -7.99 38.30
CA GLU A 46 -28.08 -7.58 37.96
C GLU A 46 -28.19 -6.76 36.66
N ASN A 47 -27.08 -6.54 35.95
CA ASN A 47 -27.08 -5.69 34.76
C ASN A 47 -27.82 -6.34 33.58
N ALA A 48 -28.67 -5.55 32.90
CA ALA A 48 -29.36 -5.95 31.67
C ALA A 48 -28.57 -5.54 30.42
N TYR A 49 -28.51 -6.42 29.43
CA TYR A 49 -27.79 -6.17 28.17
C TYR A 49 -28.66 -6.49 26.95
N ASP A 50 -28.83 -5.51 26.06
CA ASP A 50 -29.56 -5.66 24.80
C ASP A 50 -28.62 -5.49 23.59
N PHE A 51 -28.57 -6.52 22.74
CA PHE A 51 -27.83 -6.49 21.48
C PHE A 51 -28.80 -6.54 20.30
N ILE A 52 -28.93 -5.43 19.59
CA ILE A 52 -29.83 -5.30 18.45
C ILE A 52 -29.01 -5.27 17.15
N THR A 53 -29.25 -6.23 16.27
CA THR A 53 -28.63 -6.26 14.94
C THR A 53 -29.54 -5.59 13.91
N GLN A 54 -29.08 -4.48 13.32
CA GLN A 54 -29.81 -3.82 12.25
C GLN A 54 -29.80 -4.69 10.98
N LYS A 55 -31.00 -4.97 10.43
CA LYS A 55 -31.13 -5.64 9.13
C LYS A 55 -30.61 -4.72 8.03
N LYS A 56 -29.93 -5.27 7.02
CA LYS A 56 -29.48 -4.52 5.85
C LYS A 56 -30.68 -3.85 5.17
N GLN A 57 -30.68 -2.53 5.14
CA GLN A 57 -31.69 -1.75 4.43
C GLN A 57 -31.23 -1.56 2.98
N LYS A 58 -32.16 -1.66 2.02
CA LYS A 58 -31.90 -1.34 0.60
C LYS A 58 -32.06 0.17 0.38
N ILE A 59 -31.15 0.97 0.94
CA ILE A 59 -31.13 2.42 0.72
C ILE A 59 -30.14 2.74 -0.40
N ASN A 60 -30.56 3.56 -1.36
CA ASN A 60 -29.66 4.14 -2.34
C ASN A 60 -29.07 5.44 -1.79
N PHE A 61 -27.92 5.33 -1.13
CA PHE A 61 -27.24 6.47 -0.51
C PHE A 61 -26.88 7.58 -1.50
N VAL A 62 -26.68 7.27 -2.79
CA VAL A 62 -26.41 8.28 -3.82
C VAL A 62 -27.62 9.19 -4.01
N LYS A 63 -28.82 8.61 -4.10
CA LYS A 63 -30.08 9.37 -4.21
C LYS A 63 -30.40 10.15 -2.93
N GLU A 64 -30.13 9.58 -1.76
CA GLU A 64 -30.33 10.28 -0.49
C GLU A 64 -29.38 11.48 -0.33
N LEU A 65 -28.11 11.32 -0.73
CA LEU A 65 -27.13 12.40 -0.77
C LEU A 65 -27.60 13.55 -1.66
N GLU A 66 -28.25 13.26 -2.79
CA GLU A 66 -28.76 14.29 -3.70
C GLU A 66 -29.76 15.25 -3.06
N ASN A 67 -30.59 14.73 -2.15
CA ASN A 67 -31.65 15.45 -1.44
C ASN A 67 -31.15 16.26 -0.23
N LEU A 68 -29.86 16.13 0.15
CA LEU A 68 -29.32 16.88 1.28
C LEU A 68 -29.17 18.37 0.94
N PRO A 69 -29.56 19.29 1.85
CA PRO A 69 -29.48 20.73 1.62
C PRO A 69 -28.03 21.24 1.49
N TYR A 70 -27.07 20.47 2.00
CA TYR A 70 -25.65 20.79 1.94
C TYR A 70 -24.83 19.55 1.59
N LYS A 71 -23.89 19.72 0.65
CA LYS A 71 -22.94 18.69 0.22
C LYS A 71 -21.53 19.25 0.41
N TYR A 72 -20.81 18.74 1.40
CA TYR A 72 -19.40 19.09 1.57
C TYR A 72 -18.60 18.48 0.41
N ILE A 73 -17.85 19.33 -0.29
CA ILE A 73 -16.86 18.93 -1.27
C ILE A 73 -15.53 19.43 -0.74
N ASP A 74 -14.61 18.50 -0.48
CA ASP A 74 -13.28 18.85 0.00
C ASP A 74 -12.52 19.66 -1.07
N PRO A 75 -12.15 20.92 -0.81
CA PRO A 75 -11.38 21.72 -1.77
C PRO A 75 -9.97 21.14 -1.99
N HIS A 76 -9.44 20.43 -1.00
CA HIS A 76 -8.15 19.75 -1.07
C HIS A 76 -8.37 18.26 -1.19
N ASN A 77 -8.71 17.81 -2.40
CA ASN A 77 -8.78 16.39 -2.74
C ASN A 77 -7.45 15.70 -2.36
N PHE A 78 -7.47 14.95 -1.25
CA PHE A 78 -6.34 14.12 -0.85
C PHE A 78 -6.26 12.90 -1.77
N ASN A 79 -5.64 13.09 -2.93
CA ASN A 79 -5.36 12.00 -3.84
C ASN A 79 -4.32 11.08 -3.19
N LYS A 80 -4.76 9.90 -2.74
CA LYS A 80 -3.86 8.85 -2.27
C LYS A 80 -2.90 8.49 -3.40
N LYS A 81 -1.61 8.83 -3.24
CA LYS A 81 -0.57 8.52 -4.24
C LYS A 81 -0.40 7.02 -4.47
N VAL A 82 -0.55 6.24 -3.39
CA VAL A 82 -0.54 4.77 -3.42
C VAL A 82 -1.54 4.29 -2.37
N ASP A 83 -2.22 3.18 -2.64
CA ASP A 83 -3.03 2.50 -1.63
C ASP A 83 -2.13 2.10 -0.43
N PRO A 84 -2.41 2.59 0.79
CA PRO A 84 -1.66 2.24 1.98
C PRO A 84 -1.55 0.72 2.20
N LYS A 85 -2.53 -0.06 1.72
CA LYS A 85 -2.51 -1.52 1.83
C LYS A 85 -1.41 -2.19 1.01
N LYS A 86 -0.93 -1.54 -0.06
CA LYS A 86 0.17 -2.07 -0.90
C LYS A 86 1.53 -1.98 -0.21
N PHE A 87 1.69 -1.10 0.78
CA PHE A 87 2.91 -0.95 1.57
C PHE A 87 2.61 -1.05 3.06
N GLN A 88 2.68 -2.26 3.61
CA GLN A 88 2.57 -2.46 5.05
C GLN A 88 3.94 -2.27 5.72
N PHE A 89 4.20 -1.05 6.21
CA PHE A 89 5.39 -0.75 7.03
C PHE A 89 5.19 -1.20 8.50
N GLY A 90 4.82 -2.47 8.70
CA GLY A 90 4.59 -3.04 10.04
C GLY A 90 3.24 -2.70 10.68
N SER A 91 2.43 -1.81 10.09
CA SER A 91 1.06 -1.54 10.54
C SER A 91 0.12 -2.67 10.15
N LYS A 92 -0.49 -3.34 11.14
CA LYS A 92 -1.56 -4.34 10.94
C LYS A 92 -2.90 -3.65 10.65
N LEU A 93 -3.02 -3.02 9.48
CA LEU A 93 -4.29 -2.43 9.04
C LEU A 93 -5.25 -3.49 8.48
N ASP A 94 -4.74 -4.66 8.11
CA ASP A 94 -5.54 -5.81 7.68
C ASP A 94 -5.26 -7.01 8.60
N LYS A 95 -6.31 -7.80 8.89
CA LYS A 95 -6.18 -9.05 9.67
C LYS A 95 -5.29 -10.08 8.96
N ASN A 96 -5.24 -10.01 7.63
CA ASN A 96 -4.36 -10.77 6.76
C ASN A 96 -3.04 -10.01 6.52
N GLY A 97 -2.37 -9.59 7.59
CA GLY A 97 -1.07 -8.92 7.49
C GLY A 97 -0.09 -9.86 6.81
N SER A 98 0.19 -9.64 5.52
CA SER A 98 1.27 -10.34 4.86
C SER A 98 2.56 -9.91 5.56
N LYS A 99 3.40 -10.90 5.94
CA LYS A 99 4.76 -10.60 6.39
C LYS A 99 5.39 -9.71 5.32
N ARG A 100 6.13 -8.68 5.73
CA ARG A 100 6.89 -7.80 4.83
C ARG A 100 7.57 -8.66 3.77
N GLU A 101 7.08 -8.61 2.54
CA GLU A 101 7.79 -9.23 1.43
C GLU A 101 9.03 -8.36 1.20
N GLU A 102 10.17 -8.81 1.72
CA GLU A 102 11.47 -8.20 1.38
C GLU A 102 11.76 -8.32 -0.11
N TYR A 103 11.11 -9.29 -0.76
CA TYR A 103 11.29 -9.64 -2.15
C TYR A 103 9.96 -9.75 -2.89
N PHE A 104 9.92 -9.13 -4.06
CA PHE A 104 8.82 -9.16 -5.02
C PHE A 104 9.20 -10.01 -6.23
N SER A 105 8.22 -10.41 -7.03
CA SER A 105 8.41 -10.90 -8.39
C SER A 105 7.90 -9.89 -9.40
N ILE A 106 8.53 -9.83 -10.58
CA ILE A 106 8.05 -8.99 -11.68
C ILE A 106 6.91 -9.72 -12.37
N LYS A 107 5.72 -9.10 -12.35
CA LYS A 107 4.52 -9.59 -13.03
C LYS A 107 4.54 -9.24 -14.50
N GLU A 108 4.93 -8.00 -14.82
CA GLU A 108 4.92 -7.48 -16.18
C GLU A 108 5.95 -6.35 -16.35
N VAL A 109 6.58 -6.26 -17.52
CA VAL A 109 7.47 -5.15 -17.90
C VAL A 109 6.75 -4.27 -18.92
N LEU A 110 6.30 -3.09 -18.49
CA LEU A 110 5.55 -2.14 -19.33
C LEU A 110 6.48 -1.36 -20.26
N SER A 111 7.62 -0.91 -19.72
CA SER A 111 8.71 -0.26 -20.47
C SER A 111 10.05 -0.54 -19.78
N PRO A 112 11.19 -0.21 -20.42
CA PRO A 112 12.52 -0.30 -19.80
C PRO A 112 12.64 0.57 -18.55
N GLU A 113 11.78 1.57 -18.41
CA GLU A 113 11.67 2.41 -17.22
C GLU A 113 10.61 1.90 -16.24
N LEU A 114 9.52 1.30 -16.73
CA LEU A 114 8.31 0.99 -15.95
C LEU A 114 8.06 -0.51 -15.82
N VAL A 115 8.00 -0.97 -14.58
CA VAL A 115 7.80 -2.40 -14.26
C VAL A 115 6.65 -2.55 -13.28
N LYS A 116 5.87 -3.61 -13.44
CA LYS A 116 4.76 -3.98 -12.56
C LYS A 116 5.13 -5.21 -11.74
N LEU A 117 4.99 -5.11 -10.44
CA LEU A 117 5.28 -6.17 -9.47
C LEU A 117 4.06 -7.09 -9.27
N ASP A 118 4.27 -8.22 -8.60
CA ASP A 118 3.25 -9.20 -8.20
C ASP A 118 2.14 -8.61 -7.33
N ASN A 119 2.44 -7.65 -6.47
CA ASN A 119 1.47 -6.89 -5.67
C ASN A 119 0.71 -5.79 -6.45
N ASP A 120 0.74 -5.81 -7.79
CA ASP A 120 0.13 -4.83 -8.68
C ASP A 120 0.61 -3.38 -8.45
N LEU A 121 1.81 -3.21 -7.91
CA LEU A 121 2.49 -1.93 -7.84
C LEU A 121 3.28 -1.67 -9.14
N THR A 122 3.08 -0.50 -9.73
CA THR A 122 3.90 -0.02 -10.85
C THR A 122 5.03 0.86 -10.32
N ILE A 123 6.26 0.53 -10.69
CA ILE A 123 7.47 1.22 -10.29
C ILE A 123 8.21 1.78 -11.49
N ARG A 124 8.94 2.87 -11.28
CA ARG A 124 9.82 3.50 -12.25
C ARG A 124 11.28 3.38 -11.81
N LEU A 125 12.12 2.89 -12.71
CA LEU A 125 13.56 2.71 -12.47
C LEU A 125 14.28 4.06 -12.49
N ILE A 126 14.90 4.43 -11.37
CA ILE A 126 15.67 5.68 -11.26
C ILE A 126 16.88 5.66 -12.20
N GLY A 127 17.10 6.80 -12.88
CA GLY A 127 18.27 7.06 -13.72
C GLY A 127 18.26 6.33 -15.05
N VAL A 128 17.15 5.67 -15.40
CA VAL A 128 16.97 4.93 -16.65
C VAL A 128 16.01 5.72 -17.54
N LYS A 129 16.41 5.95 -18.79
CA LYS A 129 15.58 6.58 -19.81
C LYS A 129 15.53 5.76 -21.08
N GLU A 130 14.32 5.48 -21.57
CA GLU A 130 14.09 4.62 -22.72
C GLU A 130 14.67 5.21 -24.01
N LYS A 131 15.19 4.34 -24.87
CA LYS A 131 15.57 4.65 -26.25
C LYS A 131 14.53 4.00 -27.16
N THR A 132 13.83 4.81 -27.94
CA THR A 132 12.75 4.36 -28.84
C THR A 132 13.22 3.27 -29.81
N GLU A 133 14.45 3.37 -30.32
CA GLU A 133 15.04 2.46 -31.31
C GLU A 133 15.27 1.03 -30.80
N ILE A 134 15.55 0.84 -29.50
CA ILE A 134 15.95 -0.45 -28.92
C ILE A 134 15.05 -0.90 -27.77
N ASN A 135 13.88 -0.29 -27.65
CA ASN A 135 12.94 -0.52 -26.56
C ASN A 135 12.55 -2.01 -26.43
N GLY A 136 12.32 -2.69 -27.56
CA GLY A 136 12.02 -4.13 -27.59
C GLY A 136 13.11 -4.98 -26.95
N LYS A 137 14.38 -4.77 -27.34
CA LYS A 137 15.53 -5.49 -26.77
C LYS A 137 15.71 -5.22 -25.28
N ALA A 138 15.47 -3.99 -24.84
CA ALA A 138 15.56 -3.61 -23.44
C ALA A 138 14.49 -4.31 -22.58
N LYS A 139 13.26 -4.42 -23.10
CA LYS A 139 12.17 -5.18 -22.45
C LYS A 139 12.50 -6.68 -22.34
N GLU A 140 12.96 -7.28 -23.44
CA GLU A 140 13.35 -8.71 -23.44
C GLU A 140 14.51 -8.98 -22.48
N TYR A 141 15.48 -8.07 -22.40
CA TYR A 141 16.57 -8.17 -21.43
C TYR A 141 16.08 -8.13 -19.98
N LEU A 142 15.16 -7.21 -19.65
CA LEU A 142 14.54 -7.18 -18.33
C LEU A 142 13.81 -8.49 -18.03
N ILE A 143 12.93 -8.91 -18.95
CA ILE A 143 12.13 -10.13 -18.78
C ILE A 143 13.05 -11.33 -18.57
N SER A 144 14.06 -11.53 -19.42
CA SER A 144 15.00 -12.66 -19.31
C SER A 144 15.81 -12.64 -18.01
N LYS A 145 16.24 -11.45 -17.54
CA LYS A 145 16.96 -11.31 -16.27
C LYS A 145 16.09 -11.49 -15.04
N THR A 146 14.80 -11.17 -15.12
CA THR A 146 13.91 -11.17 -13.95
C THR A 146 12.99 -12.38 -13.90
N LYS A 147 12.88 -13.15 -14.99
CA LYS A 147 12.07 -14.37 -15.07
C LYS A 147 12.55 -15.40 -14.04
N GLY A 148 11.63 -15.81 -13.16
CA GLY A 148 11.90 -16.78 -12.11
C GLY A 148 12.78 -16.27 -10.97
N GLN A 149 13.15 -14.98 -10.97
CA GLN A 149 13.98 -14.38 -9.94
C GLN A 149 13.16 -13.46 -9.03
N LYS A 150 13.58 -13.41 -7.77
CA LYS A 150 13.06 -12.48 -6.78
C LYS A 150 13.85 -11.17 -6.84
N VAL A 151 13.16 -10.05 -6.69
CA VAL A 151 13.72 -8.70 -6.72
C VAL A 151 13.41 -7.95 -5.43
N PHE A 152 14.28 -7.04 -5.00
CA PHE A 152 14.01 -6.11 -3.91
C PHE A 152 14.23 -4.68 -4.38
N LEU A 153 13.55 -3.75 -3.71
CA LEU A 153 13.57 -2.33 -4.06
C LEU A 153 14.42 -1.56 -3.06
N LYS A 154 15.21 -0.60 -3.55
CA LYS A 154 15.80 0.46 -2.73
C LYS A 154 15.29 1.81 -3.19
N PHE A 155 15.05 2.70 -2.25
CA PHE A 155 14.57 4.05 -2.51
C PHE A 155 15.71 5.06 -2.40
N ASP A 156 15.58 6.16 -3.12
CA ASP A 156 16.40 7.36 -2.94
C ASP A 156 15.65 8.39 -2.08
N GLU A 157 16.22 9.59 -1.91
CA GLU A 157 15.58 10.71 -1.20
C GLU A 157 14.21 11.06 -1.82
N GLN A 158 14.17 11.19 -3.15
CA GLN A 158 12.92 11.39 -3.89
C GLN A 158 12.24 10.06 -4.19
N LYS A 159 11.06 9.84 -3.61
CA LYS A 159 10.28 8.59 -3.76
C LYS A 159 9.29 8.60 -4.92
N TYR A 160 8.84 9.76 -5.36
CA TYR A 160 7.81 9.88 -6.41
C TYR A 160 8.24 10.90 -7.46
N ASP A 161 7.88 10.63 -8.71
CA ASP A 161 8.00 11.61 -9.78
C ASP A 161 6.76 12.52 -9.86
N GLU A 162 6.78 13.47 -10.80
CA GLU A 162 5.69 14.42 -11.05
C GLU A 162 4.39 13.73 -11.49
N LYS A 163 4.48 12.51 -12.03
CA LYS A 163 3.34 11.67 -12.45
C LYS A 163 2.86 10.75 -11.34
N ASN A 164 3.32 10.94 -10.10
CA ASN A 164 3.06 10.08 -8.94
C ASN A 164 3.50 8.62 -9.13
N GLN A 165 4.47 8.34 -10.01
CA GLN A 165 5.06 7.01 -10.14
C GLN A 165 6.15 6.82 -9.09
N LEU A 166 6.20 5.63 -8.49
CA LEU A 166 7.16 5.31 -7.45
C LEU A 166 8.57 5.09 -8.03
N LEU A 167 9.52 5.92 -7.63
CA LEU A 167 10.91 5.87 -8.04
C LEU A 167 11.69 4.89 -7.17
N CYS A 168 12.36 3.91 -7.81
CA CYS A 168 13.22 2.99 -7.08
C CYS A 168 14.40 2.44 -7.90
N TYR A 169 15.37 1.92 -7.16
CA TYR A 169 16.44 1.07 -7.65
C TYR A 169 16.03 -0.39 -7.51
N LEU A 170 16.14 -1.14 -8.61
CA LEU A 170 15.76 -2.54 -8.67
C LEU A 170 17.00 -3.43 -8.55
N TYR A 171 16.94 -4.38 -7.61
CA TYR A 171 17.99 -5.37 -7.41
C TYR A 171 17.41 -6.77 -7.48
N LEU A 172 18.13 -7.70 -8.11
CA LEU A 172 17.83 -9.13 -7.98
C LEU A 172 18.26 -9.63 -6.60
N GLN A 173 17.72 -10.77 -6.15
CA GLN A 173 18.07 -11.40 -4.88
C GLN A 173 19.58 -11.65 -4.72
N ASN A 174 20.29 -11.93 -5.83
CA ASN A 174 21.75 -12.04 -5.86
C ASN A 174 22.49 -10.68 -5.82
N LYS A 175 21.78 -9.58 -5.49
CA LYS A 175 22.27 -8.20 -5.43
C LYS A 175 22.72 -7.60 -6.76
N THR A 176 22.39 -8.23 -7.89
CA THR A 176 22.63 -7.63 -9.22
C THR A 176 21.82 -6.36 -9.37
N PHE A 177 22.48 -5.26 -9.75
CA PHE A 177 21.85 -3.94 -9.86
C PHE A 177 21.27 -3.74 -11.27
N ILE A 178 19.97 -3.94 -11.43
CA ILE A 178 19.31 -3.96 -12.74
C ILE A 178 19.43 -2.61 -13.46
N ASN A 179 19.21 -1.48 -12.78
CA ASN A 179 19.30 -0.15 -13.39
C ASN A 179 20.68 0.08 -14.03
N ALA A 180 21.76 -0.27 -13.31
CA ALA A 180 23.12 -0.12 -13.82
C ALA A 180 23.42 -1.09 -14.97
N HIS A 181 22.91 -2.31 -14.92
CA HIS A 181 23.09 -3.30 -15.99
C HIS A 181 22.43 -2.84 -17.29
N LEU A 182 21.22 -2.28 -17.24
CA LEU A 182 20.56 -1.73 -18.43
C LEU A 182 21.41 -0.66 -19.12
N ILE A 183 22.01 0.22 -18.33
CA ILE A 183 22.89 1.30 -18.82
C ILE A 183 24.17 0.71 -19.41
N LYS A 184 24.76 -0.28 -18.72
CA LYS A 184 26.01 -0.95 -19.13
C LYS A 184 25.86 -1.71 -20.45
N GLU A 185 24.70 -2.32 -20.70
CA GLU A 185 24.40 -3.04 -21.95
C GLU A 185 23.93 -2.11 -23.08
N LYS A 186 24.00 -0.77 -22.89
CA LYS A 186 23.57 0.27 -23.85
C LYS A 186 22.10 0.23 -24.25
N LEU A 187 21.28 -0.55 -23.54
CA LEU A 187 19.85 -0.75 -23.78
C LEU A 187 19.00 0.49 -23.44
N VAL A 188 19.53 1.39 -22.63
CA VAL A 188 18.87 2.62 -22.17
C VAL A 188 19.84 3.80 -22.16
N THR A 189 19.32 5.02 -22.04
CA THR A 189 20.09 6.23 -21.71
C THR A 189 20.02 6.52 -20.22
N VAL A 190 20.97 7.32 -19.73
CA VAL A 190 20.93 7.83 -18.36
C VAL A 190 19.98 9.02 -18.32
N ASP A 191 18.96 8.95 -17.48
CA ASP A 191 18.11 10.11 -17.22
C ASP A 191 18.88 11.15 -16.39
N THR A 192 19.09 12.35 -16.91
CA THR A 192 19.78 13.44 -16.20
C THR A 192 18.83 14.45 -15.58
N SER A 193 17.51 14.31 -15.81
CA SER A 193 16.48 15.26 -15.35
C SER A 193 16.36 15.32 -13.83
N ILE A 194 16.57 14.20 -13.15
CA ILE A 194 16.48 14.08 -11.69
C ILE A 194 17.90 14.03 -11.10
N ASN A 195 18.09 14.60 -9.91
CA ASN A 195 19.29 14.38 -9.12
C ASN A 195 19.10 13.15 -8.24
N PHE A 196 20.02 12.19 -8.30
CA PHE A 196 19.92 10.92 -7.57
C PHE A 196 21.31 10.41 -7.19
N LYS A 197 21.37 9.58 -6.15
CA LYS A 197 22.61 9.15 -5.48
C LYS A 197 23.64 8.53 -6.43
N TYR A 198 23.20 7.74 -7.41
CA TYR A 198 24.08 7.03 -8.33
C TYR A 198 24.34 7.73 -9.67
N LYS A 199 24.02 9.02 -9.80
CA LYS A 199 24.12 9.77 -11.07
C LYS A 199 25.54 9.75 -11.65
N THR A 200 26.54 10.07 -10.84
CA THR A 200 27.96 10.05 -11.26
C THR A 200 28.40 8.67 -11.71
N LYS A 201 28.01 7.62 -10.98
CA LYS A 201 28.27 6.22 -11.34
C LYS A 201 27.65 5.84 -12.68
N PHE A 202 26.41 6.26 -12.93
CA PHE A 202 25.72 5.95 -14.19
C PHE A 202 26.36 6.65 -15.38
N LEU A 203 26.76 7.92 -15.22
CA LEU A 203 27.49 8.66 -16.26
C LEU A 203 28.84 7.99 -16.57
N HIS A 204 29.57 7.57 -15.54
CA HIS A 204 30.87 6.90 -15.70
C HIS A 204 30.77 5.54 -16.42
N LEU A 205 29.67 4.81 -16.20
CA LEU A 205 29.40 3.56 -16.92
C LEU A 205 29.20 3.77 -18.42
N VAL A 206 28.70 4.94 -18.82
CA VAL A 206 28.54 5.31 -20.24
C VAL A 206 29.89 5.72 -20.84
N THR A 207 30.70 6.49 -20.12
CA THR A 207 31.99 6.99 -20.65
C THR A 207 33.06 5.91 -20.76
N ASN A 208 33.16 5.00 -19.78
CA ASN A 208 34.19 3.95 -19.76
C ASN A 208 34.04 2.85 -20.83
N GLN A 209 33.01 2.94 -21.68
CA GLN A 209 32.79 1.99 -22.78
C GLN A 209 32.98 2.63 -24.17
N ASN A 210 33.40 3.90 -24.22
CA ASN A 210 33.72 4.62 -25.45
C ASN A 210 35.24 4.82 -25.62
N GLY A 211 36.07 4.23 -24.75
CA GLY A 211 37.51 4.09 -24.90
C GLY A 211 37.87 2.61 -24.81
#